data_AF-A0A419KUB4-F1
#
_entry.id   AF-A0A419KUB4-F1
#
_cell.length_a   1.000
_cell.length_b   1.000
_cell.length_c   1.000
_cell.angle_alpha   90.00
_cell.angle_beta   90.00
_cell.angle_gamma   90.00
#
_symmetry.space_group_name_H-M   'P 1'
#
loop_
_entity.id
_entity.type
_entity.pdbx_description
1 polymer ?
#
loop_
_entity_poly.entity_id
_entity_poly.type
_entity_poly.pdbx_seq_one_letter_code
_entity_poly.pdbx_strand_id
1 'polypeptide(L)'
;MKTSLLREERLKEQLLEFVEEREEPFDINLLVNRCLQPVPATIIRDVLCELVEEGKVIRIDDQHYMSTRVLMKRWLRQKIKRNEENVDFDELEVPKNLLEEISKLLRKRPELGYIDESDFIRDAIRRSLYKRQGD
;
A
#
# COMPACT_ATOMS: atom_id res chain seq x y z
N MET A 1 29.05 2.10 13.85
CA MET A 1 27.73 2.76 13.99
C MET A 1 27.01 2.92 12.65
N LYS A 2 27.54 3.67 11.67
CA LYS A 2 26.90 3.84 10.34
C LYS A 2 26.54 2.53 9.60
N THR A 3 27.38 1.51 9.72
CA THR A 3 27.17 0.20 9.07
C THR A 3 26.07 -0.65 9.69
N SER A 4 25.70 -0.42 10.97
CA SER A 4 24.59 -1.13 11.63
C SER A 4 23.25 -0.59 11.17
N LEU A 5 23.13 0.74 11.16
CA LEU A 5 21.92 1.45 10.73
C LEU A 5 21.57 1.13 9.26
N LEU A 6 22.57 1.17 8.37
CA LEU A 6 22.38 0.79 6.97
C LEU A 6 21.93 -0.67 6.79
N ARG A 7 22.30 -1.55 7.72
CA ARG A 7 21.89 -2.97 7.69
C ARG A 7 20.45 -3.14 8.17
N GLU A 8 20.04 -2.39 9.19
CA GLU A 8 18.68 -2.37 9.73
C GLU A 8 17.69 -1.75 8.73
N GLU A 9 18.05 -0.62 8.11
CA GLU A 9 17.26 0.01 7.04
C GLU A 9 17.05 -0.95 5.87
N ARG A 10 18.12 -1.60 5.41
CA ARG A 10 18.04 -2.59 4.33
C ARG A 10 17.18 -3.79 4.71
N LEU A 11 17.28 -4.29 5.93
CA LEU A 11 16.45 -5.40 6.41
C LEU A 11 14.96 -5.00 6.40
N LYS A 12 14.65 -3.78 6.84
CA LYS A 12 13.30 -3.24 6.84
C LYS A 12 12.71 -3.09 5.45
N GLU A 13 13.49 -2.59 4.49
CA GLU A 13 13.09 -2.54 3.08
C GLU A 13 12.80 -3.93 2.51
N GLN A 14 13.69 -4.89 2.75
CA GLN A 14 13.51 -6.27 2.28
C GLN A 14 12.31 -6.96 2.91
N LEU A 15 12.09 -6.76 4.21
CA LEU A 15 10.91 -7.29 4.90
C LEU A 15 9.63 -6.68 4.35
N LEU A 16 9.62 -5.36 4.14
CA LEU A 16 8.47 -4.66 3.58
C LEU A 16 8.14 -5.18 2.18
N GLU A 17 9.12 -5.29 1.29
CA GLU A 17 8.96 -5.84 -0.06
C GLU A 17 8.36 -7.25 0.01
N PHE A 18 8.94 -8.12 0.84
CA PHE A 18 8.46 -9.48 1.01
C PHE A 18 7.00 -9.55 1.50
N VAL A 19 6.63 -8.76 2.51
CA VAL A 19 5.26 -8.81 3.05
C VAL A 19 4.23 -8.14 2.14
N GLU A 20 4.63 -7.24 1.25
CA GLU A 20 3.75 -6.63 0.25
C GLU A 20 3.36 -7.58 -0.89
N GLU A 21 4.13 -8.64 -1.11
CA GLU A 21 3.80 -9.71 -2.06
C GLU A 21 2.84 -10.77 -1.49
N ARG A 22 2.66 -10.79 -0.17
CA ARG A 22 1.82 -11.79 0.51
C ARG A 22 0.38 -11.32 0.60
N GLU A 23 -0.54 -12.11 0.06
CA GLU A 23 -1.98 -11.83 0.19
C GLU A 23 -2.56 -12.24 1.56
N GLU A 24 -1.88 -13.13 2.28
CA GLU A 24 -2.31 -13.66 3.58
C GLU A 24 -1.59 -13.00 4.77
N PRO A 25 -2.25 -12.92 5.94
CA PRO A 25 -1.60 -12.53 7.18
C PRO A 25 -0.34 -13.36 7.48
N PHE A 26 0.61 -12.77 8.19
CA PHE A 26 1.87 -13.41 8.54
C PHE A 26 2.21 -13.20 10.01
N ASP A 27 3.01 -14.12 10.56
CA ASP A 27 3.55 -14.03 11.90
C ASP A 27 5.08 -13.84 11.87
N ILE A 28 5.66 -13.56 13.04
CA ILE A 28 7.12 -13.38 13.17
C ILE A 28 7.87 -14.67 12.81
N ASN A 29 7.33 -15.84 13.17
CA ASN A 29 7.97 -17.13 12.91
C ASN A 29 8.16 -17.37 11.41
N LEU A 30 7.15 -17.05 10.61
CA LEU A 30 7.20 -17.13 9.16
C LEU A 30 8.33 -16.26 8.61
N LEU A 31 8.44 -15.01 9.07
CA LEU A 31 9.49 -14.10 8.60
C LEU A 31 10.88 -14.64 8.94
N VAL A 32 11.09 -15.06 10.19
CA VAL A 32 12.37 -15.64 10.64
C VAL A 32 12.74 -16.87 9.80
N ASN A 33 11.77 -17.75 9.52
CA ASN A 33 11.98 -18.97 8.74
C ASN A 33 12.20 -18.71 7.24
N ARG A 34 11.84 -17.53 6.73
CA ARG A 34 11.99 -17.15 5.32
C ARG A 34 13.20 -16.25 5.05
N CYS A 35 13.89 -15.80 6.09
CA CYS A 35 15.15 -15.09 5.92
C CYS A 35 16.24 -16.01 5.35
N LEU A 36 16.98 -15.53 4.34
CA LEU A 36 18.13 -16.25 3.75
C LEU A 36 19.34 -16.34 4.68
N GLN A 37 19.35 -15.52 5.73
CA GLN A 37 20.36 -15.49 6.78
C GLN A 37 19.65 -15.58 8.13
N PRO A 38 20.27 -16.16 9.17
CA PRO A 38 19.67 -16.18 10.50
C PRO A 38 19.46 -14.76 11.02
N VAL A 39 18.21 -14.38 11.24
CA VAL A 39 17.84 -13.12 11.87
C VAL A 39 17.09 -13.44 13.17
N PRO A 40 17.53 -12.91 14.33
CA PRO A 40 16.81 -13.05 15.58
C PRO A 40 15.37 -12.55 15.48
N ALA A 41 14.43 -13.29 16.08
CA ALA A 41 13.01 -12.91 16.13
C ALA A 41 12.79 -11.54 16.79
N THR A 42 13.67 -11.13 17.71
CA THR A 42 13.64 -9.79 18.33
C THR A 42 13.88 -8.69 17.32
N ILE A 43 14.87 -8.84 16.43
CA ILE A 43 15.15 -7.85 15.38
C ILE A 43 13.97 -7.75 14.41
N ILE A 44 13.38 -8.89 14.01
CA ILE A 44 12.18 -8.89 13.17
C ILE A 44 11.03 -8.16 13.87
N ARG A 45 10.84 -8.40 15.17
CA ARG A 45 9.82 -7.73 15.97
C ARG A 45 10.02 -6.22 16.01
N ASP A 46 11.24 -5.76 16.27
CA ASP A 46 11.57 -4.33 16.35
C ASP A 46 11.29 -3.64 15.02
N VAL A 47 11.71 -4.24 13.90
CA VAL A 47 11.42 -3.74 12.56
C VAL A 47 9.91 -3.71 12.27
N LEU A 48 9.17 -4.74 12.68
CA LEU A 48 7.71 -4.74 12.53
C LEU A 48 7.04 -3.65 13.36
N CYS A 49 7.52 -3.38 14.58
CA CYS A 49 7.03 -2.26 15.38
C CYS A 49 7.22 -0.93 14.64
N GLU A 50 8.40 -0.69 14.06
CA GLU A 50 8.63 0.52 13.26
C GLU A 50 7.72 0.59 12.02
N LEU A 51 7.55 -0.53 11.31
CA LEU A 51 6.66 -0.57 10.14
C LEU A 51 5.19 -0.34 10.50
N VAL A 52 4.78 -0.72 11.72
CA VAL A 52 3.47 -0.41 12.28
C VAL A 52 3.35 1.08 12.62
N GLU A 53 4.35 1.66 13.27
CA GLU A 53 4.40 3.10 13.55
C GLU A 53 4.38 3.95 12.28
N GLU A 54 5.01 3.47 11.20
CA GLU A 54 4.97 4.09 9.86
C GLU A 54 3.65 3.84 9.11
N GLY A 55 2.75 3.01 9.63
CA GLY A 55 1.48 2.67 8.98
C GLY A 55 1.61 1.79 7.73
N LYS A 56 2.80 1.20 7.48
CA LYS A 56 3.05 0.32 6.33
C LYS A 56 2.54 -1.10 6.56
N VAL A 57 2.54 -1.52 7.82
CA VAL A 57 2.00 -2.81 8.28
C VAL A 57 0.98 -2.52 9.38
N ILE A 58 -0.06 -3.35 9.48
CA ILE A 58 -0.96 -3.35 10.63
C ILE A 58 -0.85 -4.67 11.38
N ARG A 59 -1.13 -4.62 12.67
CA ARG A 59 -1.30 -5.80 13.50
C ARG A 59 -2.78 -6.17 13.50
N ILE A 60 -3.11 -7.38 13.06
CA ILE A 60 -4.50 -7.88 12.99
C ILE A 60 -4.92 -8.40 14.37
N ASP A 61 -4.03 -9.17 15.00
CA ASP A 61 -4.23 -9.76 16.33
C ASP A 61 -2.89 -9.89 17.07
N ASP A 62 -2.88 -10.63 18.18
CA ASP A 62 -1.68 -10.77 19.00
C ASP A 62 -0.49 -11.43 18.29
N GLN A 63 -0.71 -12.17 17.20
CA GLN A 63 0.34 -12.96 16.53
C GLN A 63 0.50 -12.59 15.05
N HIS A 64 -0.51 -12.00 14.43
CA HIS A 64 -0.56 -11.79 12.99
C HIS A 64 -0.50 -10.31 12.58
N TYR A 65 0.16 -10.10 11.46
CA TYR A 65 0.38 -8.83 10.80
C TYR A 65 -0.05 -8.90 9.35
N MET A 66 -0.29 -7.74 8.75
CA MET A 66 -0.57 -7.64 7.32
C MET A 66 -0.13 -6.29 6.77
N SER A 67 0.37 -6.27 5.53
CA SER A 67 0.72 -5.03 4.86
C SER A 67 -0.53 -4.19 4.59
N THR A 68 -0.46 -2.89 4.92
CA THR A 68 -1.52 -1.90 4.63
C THR A 68 -1.76 -1.81 3.12
N ARG A 69 -0.70 -1.90 2.31
CA ARG A 69 -0.80 -1.88 0.84
C ARG A 69 -1.58 -3.09 0.34
N VAL A 70 -1.32 -4.28 0.87
CA VAL A 70 -2.04 -5.51 0.50
C VAL A 70 -3.52 -5.40 0.87
N LEU A 71 -3.82 -4.91 2.08
CA LEU A 71 -5.18 -4.67 2.52
C LEU A 71 -5.92 -3.69 1.61
N MET A 72 -5.28 -2.56 1.28
CA MET A 72 -5.85 -1.57 0.38
C MET A 72 -6.10 -2.15 -1.02
N LYS A 73 -5.15 -2.93 -1.56
CA LYS A 73 -5.31 -3.64 -2.83
C LYS A 73 -6.48 -4.63 -2.77
N ARG A 74 -6.62 -5.39 -1.69
CA ARG A 74 -7.71 -6.34 -1.48
C ARG A 74 -9.06 -5.64 -1.39
N TRP A 75 -9.14 -4.55 -0.62
CA TRP A 75 -10.34 -3.74 -0.49
C TRP A 75 -10.77 -3.15 -1.84
N LEU A 76 -9.83 -2.57 -2.60
CA LEU A 76 -10.08 -2.05 -3.96
C LEU A 76 -10.57 -3.15 -4.90
N ARG A 77 -9.91 -4.32 -4.91
CA ARG A 77 -10.36 -5.47 -5.73
C ARG A 77 -11.77 -5.93 -5.36
N GLN A 78 -12.10 -5.96 -4.07
CA GLN A 78 -13.44 -6.34 -3.62
C GLN A 78 -14.50 -5.31 -4.03
N LYS A 79 -14.18 -4.02 -3.94
CA LYS A 79 -15.06 -2.94 -4.41
C LYS A 79 -15.27 -3.03 -5.92
N ILE A 80 -14.21 -3.21 -6.71
CA ILE A 80 -14.31 -3.35 -8.17
C ILE A 80 -15.07 -4.63 -8.56
N LYS A 81 -14.82 -5.77 -7.91
CA LYS A 81 -15.48 -7.05 -8.26
C LYS A 81 -16.96 -7.08 -7.89
N ARG A 82 -17.36 -6.42 -6.79
CA ARG A 82 -18.79 -6.20 -6.50
C ARG A 82 -19.49 -5.34 -7.56
N ASN A 83 -18.70 -4.65 -8.36
CA ASN A 83 -19.10 -3.59 -9.25
C ASN A 83 -18.94 -3.93 -10.75
N GLU A 84 -18.69 -5.19 -11.11
CA GLU A 84 -18.89 -5.65 -12.50
C GLU A 84 -20.37 -5.50 -12.96
N GLU A 85 -21.28 -5.22 -12.02
CA GLU A 85 -22.65 -4.76 -12.31
C GLU A 85 -22.83 -3.22 -12.25
N ASN A 86 -21.89 -2.43 -11.72
CA ASN A 86 -21.73 -0.96 -11.83
C ASN A 86 -20.61 -0.47 -10.88
N VAL A 87 -19.54 0.16 -11.38
CA VAL A 87 -18.45 0.70 -10.53
C VAL A 87 -18.81 2.04 -9.90
N ASP A 88 -19.36 1.95 -8.69
CA ASP A 88 -19.53 3.07 -7.79
C ASP A 88 -18.21 3.38 -7.05
N PHE A 89 -17.67 4.58 -7.30
CA PHE A 89 -16.49 5.14 -6.66
C PHE A 89 -16.86 6.18 -5.60
N ASP A 90 -18.15 6.43 -5.35
CA ASP A 90 -18.62 7.50 -4.47
C ASP A 90 -18.26 7.26 -2.99
N GLU A 91 -17.88 6.03 -2.62
CA GLU A 91 -17.38 5.69 -1.29
C GLU A 91 -15.85 5.82 -1.12
N LEU A 92 -15.11 6.24 -2.16
CA LEU A 92 -13.66 6.45 -2.05
C LEU A 92 -13.40 7.83 -1.44
N GLU A 93 -13.15 7.86 -0.13
CA GLU A 93 -12.81 9.10 0.56
C GLU A 93 -11.42 9.61 0.11
N VAL A 94 -11.44 10.61 -0.77
CA VAL A 94 -10.23 11.32 -1.19
C VAL A 94 -9.97 12.47 -0.21
N PRO A 95 -8.74 12.63 0.32
CA PRO A 95 -8.40 13.74 1.18
C PRO A 95 -8.80 15.09 0.56
N LYS A 96 -9.49 15.95 1.34
CA LYS A 96 -10.04 17.23 0.84
C LYS A 96 -8.97 18.14 0.23
N ASN A 97 -7.78 18.16 0.82
CA ASN A 97 -6.63 18.91 0.29
C ASN A 97 -6.22 18.43 -1.11
N LEU A 98 -6.24 17.12 -1.36
CA LEU A 98 -5.93 16.56 -2.66
C LEU A 98 -7.02 16.90 -3.69
N LEU A 99 -8.30 16.86 -3.29
CA LEU A 99 -9.40 17.32 -4.14
C LEU A 99 -9.25 18.80 -4.52
N GLU A 100 -8.87 19.66 -3.56
CA GLU A 100 -8.60 21.07 -3.85
C GLU A 100 -7.45 21.27 -4.83
N GLU A 101 -6.37 20.50 -4.70
CA GLU A 101 -5.24 20.54 -5.63
C GLU A 101 -5.63 20.08 -7.03
N ILE A 102 -6.41 19.00 -7.14
CA ILE A 102 -6.95 18.51 -8.41
C ILE A 102 -7.85 19.58 -9.03
N SER A 103 -8.76 20.17 -8.27
CA SER A 103 -9.64 21.24 -8.75
C SER A 103 -8.83 22.45 -9.26
N LYS A 104 -7.79 22.86 -8.52
CA LYS A 104 -6.86 23.92 -8.97
C LYS A 104 -6.13 23.55 -10.25
N LEU A 105 -5.71 22.30 -10.40
CA LEU A 105 -5.02 21.80 -11.59
C LEU A 105 -5.94 21.83 -12.82
N LEU A 106 -7.15 21.28 -12.70
CA LEU A 106 -8.13 21.22 -13.78
C LEU A 106 -8.54 22.62 -14.26
N ARG A 107 -8.70 23.58 -13.34
CA ARG A 107 -8.94 24.99 -13.68
C ARG A 107 -7.77 25.64 -14.42
N LYS A 108 -6.54 25.30 -14.06
CA LYS A 108 -5.33 25.83 -14.72
C LYS A 108 -5.07 25.18 -16.08
N ARG A 109 -5.58 23.98 -16.30
CA ARG A 109 -5.31 23.17 -17.49
C ARG A 109 -6.59 22.57 -18.08
N PRO A 110 -7.49 23.40 -18.64
CA PRO A 110 -8.73 22.92 -19.25
C PRO A 110 -8.45 22.04 -20.49
N GLU A 111 -7.28 22.15 -21.10
CA GLU A 111 -6.85 21.34 -22.25
C GLU A 111 -6.74 19.84 -21.92
N LEU A 112 -6.75 19.46 -20.65
CA LEU A 112 -6.73 18.06 -20.23
C LEU A 112 -8.07 17.35 -20.52
N GLY A 113 -9.16 18.08 -20.75
CA GLY A 113 -10.43 17.53 -21.21
C GLY A 113 -11.26 16.76 -20.18
N TYR A 114 -10.88 16.80 -18.90
CA TYR A 114 -11.66 16.18 -17.82
C TYR A 114 -12.88 17.03 -17.44
N ILE A 115 -14.01 16.37 -17.19
CA ILE A 115 -15.29 17.03 -16.87
C ILE A 115 -15.27 17.61 -15.45
N ASP A 116 -14.74 16.84 -14.50
CA ASP A 116 -14.65 17.18 -13.08
C ASP A 116 -13.51 16.43 -12.39
N GLU A 117 -13.35 16.65 -11.09
CA GLU A 117 -12.35 15.96 -10.28
C GLU A 117 -12.55 14.43 -10.27
N SER A 118 -13.80 13.95 -10.32
CA SER A 118 -14.14 12.52 -10.28
C SER A 118 -13.68 11.80 -11.55
N ASP A 119 -13.89 12.43 -12.71
CA ASP A 119 -13.43 11.93 -14.01
C ASP A 119 -11.90 11.82 -14.06
N PHE A 120 -11.20 12.84 -13.56
CA PHE A 120 -9.74 12.83 -13.44
C PHE A 120 -9.24 11.69 -12.53
N ILE A 121 -9.83 11.54 -11.35
CA ILE A 121 -9.44 10.50 -10.37
C ILE A 121 -9.66 9.11 -10.96
N ARG A 122 -10.79 8.89 -11.63
CA ARG A 122 -11.14 7.61 -12.25
C ARG A 122 -10.14 7.22 -13.33
N ASP A 123 -9.76 8.15 -14.21
CA ASP A 123 -8.75 7.91 -15.24
C ASP A 123 -7.36 7.65 -14.64
N ALA A 124 -6.96 8.42 -13.63
CA ALA A 124 -5.68 8.23 -12.94
C ALA A 124 -5.57 6.84 -12.28
N ILE A 125 -6.63 6.39 -11.60
CA ILE A 125 -6.68 5.05 -11.00
C ILE A 125 -6.61 3.97 -12.08
N ARG A 126 -7.40 4.08 -13.15
CA ARG A 126 -7.37 3.14 -14.28
C ARG A 126 -5.96 3.00 -14.85
N ARG A 127 -5.31 4.11 -15.20
CA ARG A 127 -3.95 4.10 -15.75
C ARG A 127 -2.92 3.49 -14.80
N SER A 128 -3.04 3.75 -13.50
CA SER A 128 -2.17 3.16 -12.47
C SER A 128 -2.30 1.63 -12.40
N LEU A 129 -3.53 1.12 -12.53
CA LEU A 129 -3.81 -0.31 -12.52
C LEU A 129 -3.34 -1.01 -13.80
N TYR A 130 -3.58 -0.42 -14.98
CA TYR A 130 -3.17 -1.01 -16.26
C TYR A 130 -1.65 -1.00 -16.47
N LYS A 131 -0.93 0.00 -15.93
CA LYS A 131 0.54 0.00 -15.94
C LYS A 131 1.17 -1.19 -15.20
N ARG A 132 0.43 -1.88 -14.31
CA ARG A 132 0.94 -2.99 -13.50
C ARG A 132 0.55 -4.39 -14.01
N GLN A 133 -0.14 -4.49 -15.14
CA GLN A 133 -0.49 -5.77 -15.78
C GLN A 133 0.39 -6.10 -16.99
N GLY A 134 1.35 -5.23 -17.34
CA GLY A 134 2.25 -5.39 -18.48
C GLY A 134 3.72 -5.62 -18.13
N ASP A 135 4.05 -5.78 -16.84
CA ASP A 135 5.37 -6.18 -16.33
C ASP A 135 5.29 -7.58 -15.71
#